data_AF-A0A024TME0-F1
#
_entry.id   AF-A0A024TME0-F1
#
_cell.length_a   1.000
_cell.length_b   1.000
_cell.length_c   1.000
_cell.angle_alpha   90.00
_cell.angle_beta   90.00
_cell.angle_gamma   90.00
#
_symmetry.space_group_name_H-M   'P 1'
#
loop_
_entity.id
_entity.type
_entity.pdbx_description
1 polymer ?
#
loop_
_entity_poly.entity_id
_entity_poly.type
_entity_poly.pdbx_seq_one_letter_code
_entity_poly.pdbx_strand_id
1 'polypeptide(L)'
;MMLGIRTCATRRTVANSQHRLFSGRKDVACELAASSIRFGAGVTAEIGLDLKELKARNVVMFTDSHLRDLPVVHTVLDSLADNGIRAHVYDQVRVEPNDISFQHAIAYMNGLATDVDAIVAVGGGSVIDTAKIANLYSMFPPSDFYDYVNPPVGKGIPVPGALRPLFAIPTTAGTGSETTGVAIFDDTRTKSKTGVAHRRLKPTLGIVDPLNTATLPPNVAKYSGFDVLCHAIESFTAIPFTERPYPSTPNHRPAYQGSNPISDIWSLHALQQTNKFLRRAVRDVSDVEARSAMLLASTAAGIGFGNAGVHLCHGMSYPIASQVRWLTKHDWYNVRMFVPTGQVVRAAWLRCRPPNGAPWPLSCRHGACSISFHRSGKP
;
A
#
# COMPACT_ATOMS: atom_id res chain seq x y z
N MET A 1 50.38 44.67 -12.67
CA MET A 1 49.60 44.41 -13.90
C MET A 1 48.44 43.49 -13.53
N MET A 2 47.29 44.10 -13.26
CA MET A 2 46.02 43.44 -12.95
C MET A 2 45.37 43.02 -14.27
N LEU A 3 44.92 41.77 -14.41
CA LEU A 3 43.86 41.42 -15.37
C LEU A 3 43.14 40.17 -14.87
N GLY A 4 41.84 40.29 -14.66
CA GLY A 4 40.91 39.17 -14.44
C GLY A 4 39.69 39.35 -15.32
N ILE A 5 39.10 38.25 -15.80
CA ILE A 5 37.76 38.11 -16.44
C ILE A 5 37.36 36.62 -16.23
N ARG A 6 36.49 36.20 -15.28
CA ARG A 6 34.99 36.04 -15.30
C ARG A 6 34.46 35.51 -16.66
N THR A 7 33.64 34.46 -16.85
CA THR A 7 32.46 33.99 -16.12
C THR A 7 31.83 32.77 -16.82
N CYS A 8 31.19 31.90 -16.02
CA CYS A 8 29.81 31.38 -16.19
C CYS A 8 29.40 30.75 -17.55
N ALA A 9 29.66 29.45 -17.72
CA ALA A 9 28.81 28.60 -18.57
C ALA A 9 27.56 28.20 -17.77
N THR A 10 26.42 28.64 -18.26
CA THR A 10 25.08 28.52 -17.69
C THR A 10 24.68 27.07 -17.38
N ARG A 11 24.40 26.75 -16.09
CA ARG A 11 23.74 25.49 -15.68
C ARG A 11 22.40 25.21 -16.40
N ARG A 12 21.80 26.21 -17.05
CA ARG A 12 20.53 26.09 -17.81
C ARG A 12 20.66 25.41 -19.17
N THR A 13 21.82 25.43 -19.83
CA THR A 13 21.97 24.89 -21.19
C THR A 13 22.20 23.37 -21.21
N VAL A 14 22.84 22.81 -20.18
CA VAL A 14 23.10 21.36 -20.08
C VAL A 14 21.82 20.56 -19.77
N ALA A 15 20.91 21.11 -18.97
CA ALA A 15 19.65 20.44 -18.64
C ALA A 15 18.71 20.33 -19.86
N ASN A 16 18.67 21.37 -20.70
CA ASN A 16 17.84 21.38 -21.93
C ASN A 16 18.40 20.50 -23.05
N SER A 17 19.72 20.29 -23.12
CA SER A 17 20.33 19.39 -24.11
C SER A 17 20.15 17.91 -23.77
N GLN A 18 20.22 17.55 -22.48
CA GLN A 18 19.93 16.17 -22.03
C GLN A 18 18.46 15.80 -22.26
N HIS A 19 17.52 16.71 -22.00
CA HIS A 19 16.09 16.44 -22.20
C HIS A 19 15.71 16.10 -23.66
N ARG A 20 16.48 16.58 -24.64
CA ARG A 20 16.30 16.25 -26.06
C ARG A 20 16.92 14.90 -26.47
N LEU A 21 17.95 14.42 -25.77
CA LEU A 21 18.65 13.16 -26.10
C LEU A 21 17.85 11.90 -25.73
N PHE A 22 16.93 12.01 -24.77
CA PHE A 22 16.15 10.87 -24.24
C PHE A 22 14.65 10.91 -24.56
N SER A 23 14.18 11.94 -25.27
CA SER A 23 12.77 12.04 -25.71
C SER A 23 12.41 10.86 -26.62
N GLY A 24 11.36 10.10 -26.26
CA GLY A 24 10.89 8.93 -27.01
C GLY A 24 11.67 7.63 -26.74
N ARG A 25 12.68 7.64 -25.86
CA ARG A 25 13.34 6.40 -25.42
C ARG A 25 12.50 5.69 -24.38
N LYS A 26 12.61 4.36 -24.39
CA LYS A 26 12.06 3.52 -23.33
C LYS A 26 13.03 3.45 -22.15
N ASP A 27 12.51 3.20 -20.96
CA ASP A 27 13.32 3.05 -19.75
C ASP A 27 14.23 1.83 -19.86
N VAL A 28 15.39 1.92 -19.24
CA VAL A 28 16.44 0.89 -19.25
C VAL A 28 16.72 0.35 -17.86
N ALA A 29 16.10 0.93 -16.83
CA ALA A 29 16.30 0.55 -15.44
C ALA A 29 14.98 0.42 -14.70
N CYS A 30 14.98 -0.49 -13.72
CA CYS A 30 13.96 -0.58 -12.68
C CYS A 30 14.65 -0.51 -11.32
N GLU A 31 13.94 -0.02 -10.31
CA GLU A 31 14.43 0.13 -8.95
C GLU A 31 13.47 -0.57 -8.00
N LEU A 32 13.98 -1.45 -7.15
CA LEU A 32 13.21 -1.98 -6.03
C LEU A 32 13.37 -1.05 -4.83
N ALA A 33 12.32 -0.30 -4.54
CA ALA A 33 12.18 0.38 -3.26
C ALA A 33 11.21 -0.45 -2.40
N ALA A 34 11.61 -0.78 -1.17
CA ALA A 34 10.76 -1.47 -0.21
C ALA A 34 11.05 -0.98 1.21
N SER A 35 10.05 -1.06 2.08
CA SER A 35 10.23 -0.90 3.52
C SER A 35 11.09 -2.03 4.07
N SER A 36 11.82 -1.77 5.16
CA SER A 36 12.35 -2.86 5.98
C SER A 36 11.18 -3.68 6.52
N ILE A 37 11.36 -5.00 6.60
CA ILE A 37 10.33 -5.92 7.10
C ILE A 37 10.91 -6.75 8.23
N ARG A 38 10.20 -6.79 9.36
CA ARG A 38 10.42 -7.76 10.42
C ARG A 38 9.25 -8.73 10.43
N PHE A 39 9.53 -10.02 10.36
CA PHE A 39 8.52 -11.07 10.34
C PHE A 39 8.80 -12.08 11.45
N GLY A 40 7.76 -12.48 12.19
CA GLY A 40 7.85 -13.50 13.22
C GLY A 40 6.68 -13.42 14.18
N ALA A 41 6.36 -14.53 14.86
CA ALA A 41 5.31 -14.51 15.88
C ALA A 41 5.78 -13.71 17.11
N GLY A 42 4.97 -12.75 17.55
CA GLY A 42 5.25 -11.94 18.74
C GLY A 42 6.15 -10.71 18.52
N VAL A 43 6.65 -10.50 17.30
CA VAL A 43 7.55 -9.37 16.98
C VAL A 43 6.89 -8.00 17.17
N THR A 44 5.55 -7.94 17.26
CA THR A 44 4.82 -6.70 17.60
C THR A 44 5.27 -6.12 18.95
N ALA A 45 5.63 -6.96 19.92
CA ALA A 45 6.02 -6.52 21.26
C ALA A 45 7.38 -5.78 21.28
N GLU A 46 8.16 -5.83 20.20
CA GLU A 46 9.47 -5.18 20.12
C GLU A 46 9.39 -3.68 19.77
N ILE A 47 8.22 -3.18 19.34
CA ILE A 47 8.06 -1.81 18.81
C ILE A 47 8.52 -0.71 19.79
N GLY A 48 8.30 -0.88 21.09
CA GLY A 48 8.77 0.05 22.11
C GLY A 48 10.29 0.14 22.17
N LEU A 49 11.01 -0.96 21.94
CA LEU A 49 12.47 -0.98 21.86
C LEU A 49 12.98 -0.27 20.60
N ASP A 50 12.33 -0.49 19.45
CA ASP A 50 12.67 0.20 18.19
C ASP A 50 12.54 1.72 18.34
N LEU A 51 11.44 2.17 18.94
CA LEU A 51 11.16 3.58 19.12
C LEU A 51 12.04 4.22 20.21
N LYS A 52 12.42 3.45 21.23
CA LYS A 52 13.40 3.87 22.22
C LYS A 52 14.78 4.08 21.60
N GLU A 53 15.20 3.24 20.67
CA GLU A 53 16.45 3.42 19.92
C GLU A 53 16.41 4.69 19.06
N LEU A 54 15.25 5.02 18.49
CA LEU A 54 15.00 6.30 17.83
C LEU A 54 14.89 7.50 18.78
N LYS A 55 15.00 7.29 20.09
CA LYS A 55 14.82 8.30 21.15
C LYS A 55 13.46 8.99 21.10
N ALA A 56 12.44 8.31 20.56
CA ALA A 56 11.09 8.81 20.51
C ALA A 56 10.52 8.96 21.92
N ARG A 57 9.77 10.03 22.18
CA ARG A 57 9.03 10.25 23.41
C ARG A 57 7.53 10.35 23.19
N ASN A 58 7.10 10.95 22.09
CA ASN A 58 5.69 11.08 21.74
C ASN A 58 5.44 10.44 20.37
N VAL A 59 4.56 9.45 20.36
CA VAL A 59 4.17 8.70 19.17
C VAL A 59 2.69 8.87 18.95
N VAL A 60 2.29 9.01 17.68
CA VAL A 60 0.88 8.94 17.31
C VAL A 60 0.58 7.54 16.78
N MET A 61 -0.36 6.86 17.44
CA MET A 61 -0.84 5.56 17.01
C MET A 61 -2.16 5.70 16.26
N PHE A 62 -2.21 5.21 15.03
CA PHE A 62 -3.43 5.10 14.23
C PHE A 62 -4.00 3.68 14.34
N THR A 63 -5.30 3.59 14.60
CA THR A 63 -6.06 2.33 14.54
C THR A 63 -7.52 2.61 14.20
N ASP A 64 -8.34 1.57 14.07
CA ASP A 64 -9.79 1.72 13.93
C ASP A 64 -10.54 1.22 15.18
N SER A 65 -11.78 1.66 15.30
CA SER A 65 -12.64 1.39 16.46
C SER A 65 -12.90 -0.08 16.74
N HIS A 66 -12.79 -1.00 15.77
CA HIS A 66 -12.94 -2.43 16.04
C HIS A 66 -11.65 -3.07 16.56
N LEU A 67 -10.50 -2.48 16.22
CA LEU A 67 -9.20 -2.97 16.62
C LEU A 67 -8.77 -2.43 17.99
N ARG A 68 -9.31 -1.28 18.41
CA ARG A 68 -8.95 -0.58 19.66
C ARG A 68 -8.85 -1.50 20.87
N ASP A 69 -9.80 -2.41 21.02
CA ASP A 69 -9.92 -3.31 22.17
C ASP A 69 -9.34 -4.72 21.90
N LEU A 70 -8.62 -4.90 20.78
CA LEU A 70 -8.02 -6.19 20.42
C LEU A 70 -6.59 -6.32 20.97
N PRO A 71 -6.12 -7.57 21.20
CA PRO A 71 -4.80 -7.83 21.77
C PRO A 71 -3.65 -7.11 21.06
N VAL A 72 -3.68 -7.00 19.73
CA VAL A 72 -2.62 -6.33 18.95
C VAL A 72 -2.42 -4.87 19.35
N VAL A 73 -3.51 -4.13 19.62
CA VAL A 73 -3.42 -2.72 20.03
C VAL A 73 -2.87 -2.63 21.45
N HIS A 74 -3.31 -3.49 22.35
CA HIS A 74 -2.78 -3.57 23.71
C HIS A 74 -1.28 -3.91 23.73
N THR A 75 -0.84 -4.92 22.98
CA THR A 75 0.59 -5.27 22.85
C THR A 75 1.43 -4.07 22.45
N VAL A 76 0.95 -3.23 21.53
CA VAL A 76 1.66 -2.02 21.11
C VAL A 76 1.67 -0.99 22.23
N LEU A 77 0.52 -0.70 22.85
CA LEU A 77 0.41 0.28 23.93
C LEU A 77 1.28 -0.11 25.14
N ASP A 78 1.26 -1.38 25.53
CA ASP A 78 2.05 -1.92 26.64
C ASP A 78 3.54 -1.82 26.31
N SER A 79 3.96 -2.23 25.11
CA SER A 79 5.36 -2.12 24.66
C SER A 79 5.86 -0.66 24.67
N LEU A 80 5.02 0.30 24.26
CA LEU A 80 5.35 1.73 24.34
C LEU A 80 5.46 2.21 25.80
N ALA A 81 4.51 1.82 26.65
CA ALA A 81 4.48 2.21 28.05
C ALA A 81 5.69 1.67 28.83
N ASP A 82 6.05 0.40 28.63
CA ASP A 82 7.22 -0.27 29.23
C ASP A 82 8.54 0.42 28.86
N ASN A 83 8.57 1.13 27.73
CA ASN A 83 9.71 1.90 27.26
C ASN A 83 9.61 3.40 27.54
N GLY A 84 8.59 3.83 28.30
CA GLY A 84 8.40 5.24 28.69
C GLY A 84 8.00 6.16 27.54
N ILE A 85 7.38 5.62 26.49
CA ILE A 85 6.94 6.35 25.30
C ILE A 85 5.45 6.69 25.43
N ARG A 86 5.11 7.96 25.24
CA ARG A 86 3.73 8.43 25.26
C ARG A 86 3.05 8.14 23.93
N ALA A 87 1.94 7.40 23.97
CA ALA A 87 1.10 7.16 22.81
C ALA A 87 -0.11 8.12 22.76
N HIS A 88 -0.26 8.83 21.65
CA HIS A 88 -1.45 9.60 21.30
C HIS A 88 -2.27 8.78 20.31
N VAL A 89 -3.47 8.33 20.70
CA VAL A 89 -4.24 7.36 19.89
C VAL A 89 -5.30 8.06 19.05
N TYR A 90 -5.23 7.85 17.73
CA TYR A 90 -6.30 8.14 16.78
C TYR A 90 -6.97 6.83 16.35
N ASP A 91 -8.15 6.55 16.91
CA ASP A 91 -8.93 5.32 16.69
C ASP A 91 -10.15 5.52 15.77
N GLN A 92 -10.29 6.73 15.21
CA GLN A 92 -11.41 7.13 14.35
C GLN A 92 -11.12 6.88 12.87
N VAL A 93 -10.20 5.96 12.54
CA VAL A 93 -9.96 5.58 11.16
C VAL A 93 -11.24 4.97 10.58
N ARG A 94 -11.66 5.51 9.44
CA ARG A 94 -12.73 4.96 8.63
C ARG A 94 -12.15 3.87 7.73
N VAL A 95 -12.78 2.70 7.74
CA VAL A 95 -12.45 1.67 6.74
C VAL A 95 -12.79 2.20 5.35
N GLU A 96 -11.93 1.91 4.37
CA GLU A 96 -12.05 2.46 3.01
C GLU A 96 -12.06 3.98 3.04
N PRO A 97 -10.94 4.61 3.45
CA PRO A 97 -10.92 6.02 3.79
C PRO A 97 -11.36 6.88 2.61
N ASN A 98 -11.90 8.05 2.91
CA ASN A 98 -12.25 9.08 1.94
C ASN A 98 -11.54 10.40 2.26
N ASP A 99 -11.67 11.39 1.37
CA ASP A 99 -11.03 12.71 1.50
C ASP A 99 -11.40 13.39 2.84
N ILE A 100 -12.64 13.27 3.30
CA ILE A 100 -13.11 13.83 4.57
C ILE A 100 -12.42 13.15 5.77
N SER A 101 -12.37 11.82 5.79
CA SER A 101 -11.74 11.06 6.87
C SER A 101 -10.23 11.31 6.96
N PHE A 102 -9.57 11.56 5.83
CA PHE A 102 -8.18 11.99 5.80
C PHE A 102 -8.03 13.39 6.40
N GLN A 103 -8.90 14.34 6.05
CA GLN A 103 -8.88 15.68 6.65
C GLN A 103 -9.08 15.63 8.17
N HIS A 104 -9.93 14.76 8.70
CA HIS A 104 -10.07 14.58 10.15
C HIS A 104 -8.79 14.07 10.81
N ALA A 105 -8.14 13.06 10.23
CA ALA A 105 -6.86 12.54 10.72
C ALA A 105 -5.74 13.59 10.68
N ILE A 106 -5.71 14.42 9.63
CA ILE A 106 -4.77 15.54 9.49
C ILE A 106 -5.04 16.59 10.57
N ALA A 107 -6.31 16.96 10.78
CA ALA A 107 -6.70 17.92 11.80
C ALA A 107 -6.33 17.43 13.21
N TYR A 108 -6.52 16.13 13.49
CA TYR A 108 -6.06 15.52 14.74
C TYR A 108 -4.56 15.69 14.93
N MET A 109 -3.74 15.33 13.92
CA MET A 109 -2.28 15.51 13.97
C MET A 109 -1.87 16.97 14.23
N ASN A 110 -2.51 17.91 13.54
CA ASN A 110 -2.20 19.34 13.66
C ASN A 110 -2.68 19.96 14.99
N GLY A 111 -3.65 19.33 15.65
CA GLY A 111 -4.17 19.77 16.95
C GLY A 111 -3.36 19.28 18.15
N LEU A 112 -2.36 18.43 17.95
CA LEU A 112 -1.49 17.96 19.03
C LEU A 112 -0.59 19.09 19.50
N ALA A 113 -0.64 19.40 20.80
CA ALA A 113 0.23 20.40 21.44
C ALA A 113 1.65 19.86 21.74
N THR A 114 2.07 18.79 21.08
CA THR A 114 3.32 18.06 21.33
C THR A 114 3.97 17.69 20.01
N ASP A 115 5.30 17.81 19.96
CA ASP A 115 6.08 17.31 18.83
C ASP A 115 5.94 15.79 18.73
N VAL A 116 5.60 15.31 17.54
CA VAL A 116 5.46 13.88 17.23
C VAL A 116 6.77 13.38 16.64
N ASP A 117 7.36 12.37 17.27
CA ASP A 117 8.65 11.80 16.89
C ASP A 117 8.50 10.69 15.83
N ALA A 118 7.44 9.89 15.94
CA ALA A 118 7.15 8.79 15.03
C ALA A 118 5.66 8.45 14.99
N ILE A 119 5.27 7.70 13.96
CA ILE A 119 3.91 7.23 13.73
C ILE A 119 3.89 5.70 13.82
N VAL A 120 2.90 5.15 14.51
CA VAL A 120 2.62 3.71 14.54
C VAL A 120 1.23 3.48 13.96
N ALA A 121 1.10 2.60 12.96
CA ALA A 121 -0.17 2.26 12.35
C ALA A 121 -0.50 0.79 12.63
N VAL A 122 -1.57 0.53 13.38
CA VAL A 122 -2.00 -0.82 13.77
C VAL A 122 -3.35 -1.11 13.13
N GLY A 123 -3.34 -1.86 12.03
CA GLY A 123 -4.57 -2.22 11.34
C GLY A 123 -4.39 -2.68 9.91
N GLY A 124 -5.50 -2.73 9.16
CA GLY A 124 -5.47 -3.02 7.73
C GLY A 124 -4.99 -1.83 6.88
N GLY A 125 -5.08 -1.98 5.55
CA GLY A 125 -4.64 -0.93 4.62
C GLY A 125 -5.26 0.44 4.86
N SER A 126 -6.53 0.53 5.30
CA SER A 126 -7.17 1.80 5.63
C SER A 126 -6.45 2.56 6.74
N VAL A 127 -6.05 1.89 7.82
CA VAL A 127 -5.31 2.50 8.93
C VAL A 127 -3.94 2.98 8.48
N ILE A 128 -3.22 2.13 7.75
CA ILE A 128 -1.86 2.44 7.28
C ILE A 128 -1.91 3.62 6.29
N ASP A 129 -2.87 3.64 5.37
CA ASP A 129 -3.05 4.71 4.38
C ASP A 129 -3.45 6.04 5.04
N THR A 130 -4.35 6.01 6.04
CA THR A 130 -4.66 7.20 6.84
C THR A 130 -3.42 7.73 7.57
N ALA A 131 -2.63 6.86 8.19
CA ALA A 131 -1.41 7.25 8.89
C ALA A 131 -0.37 7.88 7.94
N LYS A 132 -0.19 7.31 6.75
CA LYS A 132 0.69 7.86 5.69
C LYS A 132 0.30 9.28 5.31
N ILE A 133 -0.99 9.52 5.08
CA ILE A 133 -1.50 10.84 4.67
C ILE A 133 -1.43 11.84 5.82
N ALA A 134 -1.84 11.45 7.01
CA ALA A 134 -1.76 12.31 8.19
C ALA A 134 -0.31 12.72 8.49
N ASN A 135 0.66 11.81 8.33
CA ASN A 135 2.08 12.12 8.46
C ASN A 135 2.56 13.10 7.39
N LEU A 136 2.24 12.85 6.11
CA LEU A 136 2.62 13.72 5.00
C LEU A 136 2.08 15.14 5.17
N TYR A 137 0.77 15.28 5.38
CA TYR A 137 0.09 16.57 5.37
C TYR A 137 0.33 17.38 6.65
N SER A 138 0.69 16.73 7.77
CA SER A 138 1.13 17.45 8.98
C SER A 138 2.59 17.90 8.92
N MET A 139 3.47 17.17 8.22
CA MET A 139 4.88 17.57 8.02
C MET A 139 5.02 18.64 6.94
N PHE A 140 4.28 18.48 5.84
CA PHE A 140 4.33 19.34 4.68
C PHE A 140 2.89 19.73 4.29
N PRO A 141 2.29 20.72 4.98
CA PRO A 141 0.95 21.16 4.67
C PRO A 141 0.86 21.68 3.22
N PRO A 142 -0.03 21.11 2.38
CA PRO A 142 -0.20 21.60 1.02
C PRO A 142 -1.03 22.90 0.99
N SER A 143 -1.00 23.59 -0.15
CA SER A 143 -1.87 24.75 -0.38
C SER A 143 -3.32 24.35 -0.67
N ASP A 144 -3.50 23.20 -1.33
CA ASP A 144 -4.78 22.55 -1.60
C ASP A 144 -4.67 21.05 -1.29
N PHE A 145 -5.74 20.44 -0.77
CA PHE A 145 -5.73 19.02 -0.40
C PHE A 145 -5.31 18.10 -1.57
N TYR A 146 -5.63 18.46 -2.80
CA TYR A 146 -5.34 17.70 -4.02
C TYR A 146 -3.95 17.98 -4.62
N ASP A 147 -3.11 18.78 -3.97
CA ASP A 147 -1.75 19.06 -4.44
C ASP A 147 -0.92 17.78 -4.59
N TYR A 148 -0.92 16.92 -3.56
CA TYR A 148 -0.19 15.64 -3.60
C TYR A 148 -0.96 14.50 -4.27
N VAL A 149 -2.27 14.64 -4.45
CA VAL A 149 -3.13 13.60 -5.05
C VAL A 149 -2.73 13.37 -6.51
N ASN A 150 -2.68 12.11 -6.92
CA ASN A 150 -2.23 11.71 -8.25
C ASN A 150 -3.13 12.30 -9.36
N PRO A 151 -2.56 12.65 -10.52
CA PRO A 151 -3.33 12.92 -11.72
C PRO A 151 -4.12 11.68 -12.15
N PRO A 152 -5.29 11.84 -12.78
CA PRO A 152 -5.88 13.11 -13.24
C PRO A 152 -6.72 13.85 -12.18
N VAL A 153 -6.87 13.31 -10.97
CA VAL A 153 -7.75 13.90 -9.92
C VAL A 153 -7.09 15.08 -9.21
N GLY A 154 -5.79 14.96 -8.91
CA GLY A 154 -4.99 16.02 -8.30
C GLY A 154 -3.81 16.45 -9.16
N LYS A 155 -2.87 17.19 -8.55
CA LYS A 155 -1.72 17.78 -9.24
C LYS A 155 -0.48 16.87 -9.25
N GLY A 156 -0.42 15.86 -8.39
CA GLY A 156 0.73 14.95 -8.27
C GLY A 156 2.04 15.65 -7.89
N ILE A 157 1.96 16.73 -7.10
CA ILE A 157 3.15 17.46 -6.66
C ILE A 157 4.04 16.51 -5.85
N PRO A 158 5.37 16.47 -6.12
CA PRO A 158 6.27 15.61 -5.35
C PRO A 158 6.31 15.98 -3.87
N VAL A 159 6.44 14.97 -3.00
CA VAL A 159 6.60 15.18 -1.54
C VAL A 159 7.90 15.94 -1.29
N PRO A 160 7.94 17.06 -0.53
CA PRO A 160 9.12 17.91 -0.44
C PRO A 160 10.35 17.26 0.23
N GLY A 161 10.16 16.51 1.32
CA GLY A 161 11.25 15.96 2.13
C GLY A 161 10.93 14.63 2.79
N ALA A 162 11.86 14.14 3.62
CA ALA A 162 11.64 12.95 4.44
C ALA A 162 10.49 13.16 5.43
N LEU A 163 9.71 12.09 5.66
CA LEU A 163 8.62 12.08 6.64
C LEU A 163 9.13 11.56 7.99
N ARG A 164 8.33 11.75 9.05
CA ARG A 164 8.59 11.08 10.34
C ARG A 164 8.61 9.56 10.14
N PRO A 165 9.43 8.82 10.91
CA PRO A 165 9.42 7.36 10.87
C PRO A 165 8.00 6.80 11.04
N LEU A 166 7.64 5.85 10.19
CA LEU A 166 6.34 5.17 10.21
C LEU A 166 6.56 3.68 10.42
N PHE A 167 5.99 3.14 11.50
CA PHE A 167 5.96 1.72 11.80
C PHE A 167 4.58 1.18 11.48
N ALA A 168 4.50 0.24 10.53
CA ALA A 168 3.23 -0.31 10.05
C ALA A 168 3.07 -1.75 10.53
N ILE A 169 1.97 -2.03 11.23
CA ILE A 169 1.67 -3.30 11.88
C ILE A 169 0.38 -3.85 11.26
N PRO A 170 0.46 -4.62 10.16
CA PRO A 170 -0.71 -5.12 9.46
C PRO A 170 -1.50 -6.13 10.30
N THR A 171 -2.82 -5.94 10.37
CA THR A 171 -3.77 -6.93 10.97
C THR A 171 -4.57 -7.69 9.90
N THR A 172 -4.32 -7.39 8.62
CA THR A 172 -5.01 -8.02 7.49
C THR A 172 -4.00 -8.50 6.45
N ALA A 173 -4.20 -9.71 5.91
CA ALA A 173 -3.42 -10.25 4.81
C ALA A 173 -4.08 -9.89 3.46
N GLY A 174 -3.73 -8.73 2.88
CA GLY A 174 -4.32 -8.25 1.62
C GLY A 174 -3.55 -7.15 0.91
N THR A 175 -3.55 -5.96 1.50
CA THR A 175 -3.15 -4.73 0.78
C THR A 175 -1.64 -4.56 0.60
N GLY A 176 -0.83 -5.21 1.45
CA GLY A 176 0.61 -4.99 1.51
C GLY A 176 1.00 -3.53 1.81
N SER A 177 0.09 -2.73 2.40
CA SER A 177 0.30 -1.29 2.61
C SER A 177 1.52 -1.00 3.50
N GLU A 178 1.92 -1.95 4.34
CA GLU A 178 3.14 -1.90 5.14
C GLU A 178 4.44 -1.85 4.33
N THR A 179 4.39 -2.11 3.01
CA THR A 179 5.56 -2.10 2.12
C THR A 179 5.48 -1.07 0.99
N THR A 180 4.33 -0.43 0.81
CA THR A 180 4.04 0.41 -0.37
C THR A 180 4.14 1.90 -0.05
N GLY A 181 4.47 2.68 -1.09
CA GLY A 181 4.49 4.15 -1.02
C GLY A 181 3.19 4.77 -1.51
N VAL A 182 2.07 4.05 -1.39
CA VAL A 182 0.77 4.51 -1.88
C VAL A 182 -0.21 4.57 -0.72
N ALA A 183 -1.06 5.58 -0.73
CA ALA A 183 -2.22 5.69 0.14
C ALA A 183 -3.45 5.97 -0.73
N ILE A 184 -4.45 5.08 -0.68
CA ILE A 184 -5.66 5.12 -1.50
C ILE A 184 -6.84 5.62 -0.68
N PHE A 185 -7.72 6.41 -1.30
CA PHE A 185 -8.98 6.86 -0.72
C PHE A 185 -10.07 7.04 -1.77
N ASP A 186 -11.32 6.99 -1.32
CA ASP A 186 -12.49 7.38 -2.10
C ASP A 186 -12.59 8.92 -2.18
N ASP A 187 -12.48 9.48 -3.38
CA ASP A 187 -12.77 10.89 -3.62
C ASP A 187 -14.29 11.09 -3.70
N THR A 188 -14.87 11.74 -2.69
CA THR A 188 -16.31 11.98 -2.61
C THR A 188 -16.83 12.89 -3.72
N ARG A 189 -15.98 13.74 -4.32
CA ARG A 189 -16.36 14.65 -5.41
C ARG A 189 -16.53 13.91 -6.74
N THR A 190 -15.57 13.06 -7.08
CA THR A 190 -15.59 12.32 -8.36
C THR A 190 -16.27 10.95 -8.27
N LYS A 191 -16.56 10.46 -7.06
CA LYS A 191 -17.09 9.11 -6.81
C LYS A 191 -16.20 8.06 -7.50
N SER A 192 -14.90 8.20 -7.24
CA SER A 192 -13.85 7.31 -7.73
C SER A 192 -12.77 7.16 -6.67
N LYS A 193 -12.04 6.04 -6.70
CA LYS A 193 -10.83 5.92 -5.88
C LYS A 193 -9.66 6.61 -6.55
N THR A 194 -8.89 7.32 -5.74
CA THR A 194 -7.61 7.93 -6.11
C THR A 194 -6.63 7.74 -4.96
N GLY A 195 -5.46 8.36 -5.05
CA GLY A 195 -4.50 8.31 -3.95
C GLY A 195 -3.32 9.21 -4.14
N VAL A 196 -2.43 9.16 -3.16
CA VAL A 196 -1.10 9.77 -3.21
C VAL A 196 -0.09 8.64 -3.38
N ALA A 197 0.80 8.75 -4.37
CA ALA A 197 1.85 7.76 -4.61
C ALA A 197 3.23 8.42 -4.60
N HIS A 198 4.06 8.07 -3.61
CA HIS A 198 5.42 8.57 -3.50
C HIS A 198 6.30 7.62 -2.69
N ARG A 199 7.57 7.42 -3.09
CA ARG A 199 8.51 6.52 -2.39
C ARG A 199 8.66 6.85 -0.90
N ARG A 200 8.58 8.13 -0.54
CA ARG A 200 8.70 8.63 0.85
C ARG A 200 7.51 8.30 1.76
N LEU A 201 6.38 7.81 1.22
CA LEU A 201 5.24 7.32 2.01
C LEU A 201 5.44 5.88 2.49
N LYS A 202 6.49 5.19 2.03
CA LYS A 202 6.78 3.84 2.50
C LYS A 202 7.06 3.86 4.00
N PRO A 203 6.48 2.93 4.78
CA PRO A 203 6.84 2.75 6.17
C PRO A 203 8.35 2.55 6.33
N THR A 204 8.90 3.04 7.44
CA THR A 204 10.28 2.79 7.84
C THR A 204 10.47 1.31 8.17
N LEU A 205 9.50 0.72 8.88
CA LEU A 205 9.47 -0.69 9.23
C LEU A 205 8.05 -1.24 9.14
N GLY A 206 7.87 -2.32 8.38
CA GLY A 206 6.69 -3.18 8.46
C GLY A 206 6.92 -4.31 9.47
N ILE A 207 6.07 -4.40 10.50
CA ILE A 207 6.15 -5.41 11.57
C ILE A 207 5.06 -6.46 11.31
N VAL A 208 5.45 -7.51 10.62
CA VAL A 208 4.55 -8.55 10.09
C VAL A 208 4.50 -9.71 11.07
N ASP A 209 3.59 -9.62 12.03
CA ASP A 209 3.40 -10.62 13.07
C ASP A 209 2.18 -11.50 12.76
N PRO A 210 2.36 -12.81 12.53
CA PRO A 210 1.24 -13.71 12.25
C PRO A 210 0.13 -13.71 13.30
N LEU A 211 0.45 -13.42 14.57
CA LEU A 211 -0.53 -13.39 15.65
C LEU A 211 -1.56 -12.27 15.47
N ASN A 212 -1.21 -11.21 14.74
CA ASN A 212 -2.10 -10.06 14.50
C ASN A 212 -3.26 -10.37 13.56
N THR A 213 -3.24 -11.53 12.90
CA THR A 213 -4.33 -11.99 12.02
C THR A 213 -5.23 -13.07 12.65
N ALA A 214 -4.97 -13.44 13.91
CA ALA A 214 -5.71 -14.50 14.59
C ALA A 214 -7.21 -14.20 14.75
N THR A 215 -7.56 -12.92 14.93
CA THR A 215 -8.96 -12.46 15.05
C THR A 215 -9.60 -12.11 13.71
N LEU A 216 -8.88 -12.23 12.60
CA LEU A 216 -9.33 -11.77 11.28
C LEU A 216 -10.50 -12.64 10.77
N PRO A 217 -11.70 -12.08 10.55
CA PRO A 217 -12.87 -12.85 10.15
C PRO A 217 -12.67 -13.60 8.81
N PRO A 218 -13.26 -14.79 8.61
CA PRO A 218 -13.12 -15.57 7.38
C PRO A 218 -13.46 -14.81 6.10
N ASN A 219 -14.50 -13.97 6.13
CA ASN A 219 -14.89 -13.17 4.97
C ASN A 219 -13.86 -12.09 4.65
N VAL A 220 -13.27 -11.45 5.66
CA VAL A 220 -12.18 -10.49 5.45
C VAL A 220 -10.97 -11.22 4.88
N ALA A 221 -10.56 -12.35 5.47
CA ALA A 221 -9.45 -13.18 4.97
C ALA A 221 -9.66 -13.65 3.51
N LYS A 222 -10.89 -13.99 3.14
CA LYS A 222 -11.26 -14.37 1.77
C LYS A 222 -11.03 -13.22 0.81
N TYR A 223 -11.60 -12.05 1.07
CA TYR A 223 -11.52 -10.93 0.13
C TYR A 223 -10.13 -10.30 0.13
N SER A 224 -9.48 -10.16 1.28
CA SER A 224 -8.11 -9.68 1.37
C SER A 224 -7.14 -10.64 0.67
N GLY A 225 -7.32 -11.96 0.83
CA GLY A 225 -6.50 -12.93 0.12
C GLY A 225 -6.73 -12.97 -1.40
N PHE A 226 -7.93 -12.64 -1.88
CA PHE A 226 -8.16 -12.41 -3.31
C PHE A 226 -7.44 -11.15 -3.82
N ASP A 227 -7.32 -10.13 -2.98
CA ASP A 227 -6.54 -8.92 -3.28
C ASP A 227 -5.06 -9.28 -3.50
N VAL A 228 -4.47 -10.10 -2.61
CA VAL A 228 -3.10 -10.63 -2.76
C VAL A 228 -2.93 -11.35 -4.11
N LEU A 229 -3.88 -12.21 -4.46
CA LEU A 229 -3.84 -12.93 -5.74
C LEU A 229 -3.83 -11.96 -6.93
N CYS A 230 -4.73 -10.98 -6.92
CA CYS A 230 -4.86 -10.02 -8.02
C CYS A 230 -3.64 -9.10 -8.10
N HIS A 231 -3.13 -8.60 -6.98
CA HIS A 231 -1.88 -7.86 -6.91
C HIS A 231 -0.74 -8.63 -7.59
N ALA A 232 -0.54 -9.89 -7.22
CA ALA A 232 0.56 -10.70 -7.72
C ALA A 232 0.41 -11.09 -9.21
N ILE A 233 -0.82 -11.35 -9.69
CA ILE A 233 -1.07 -11.58 -11.12
C ILE A 233 -0.82 -10.28 -11.89
N GLU A 234 -1.38 -9.17 -11.44
CA GLU A 234 -1.32 -7.90 -12.18
C GLU A 234 0.09 -7.32 -12.22
N SER A 235 0.86 -7.42 -11.13
CA SER A 235 2.26 -7.01 -11.10
C SER A 235 3.12 -7.83 -12.06
N PHE A 236 2.97 -9.14 -12.05
CA PHE A 236 3.73 -10.05 -12.90
C PHE A 236 3.37 -9.92 -14.39
N THR A 237 2.12 -9.55 -14.69
CA THR A 237 1.61 -9.41 -16.06
C THR A 237 1.53 -7.95 -16.54
N ALA A 238 2.00 -7.00 -15.73
CA ALA A 238 2.06 -5.60 -16.12
C ALA A 238 2.93 -5.41 -17.38
N ILE A 239 2.72 -4.32 -18.11
CA ILE A 239 3.62 -3.97 -19.21
C ILE A 239 5.08 -3.95 -18.70
N PRO A 240 6.05 -4.47 -19.46
CA PRO A 240 7.44 -4.49 -19.02
C PRO A 240 7.97 -3.10 -18.71
N PHE A 241 8.84 -2.97 -17.71
CA PHE A 241 9.45 -1.67 -17.38
C PHE A 241 10.21 -1.07 -18.57
N THR A 242 10.77 -1.92 -19.43
CA THR A 242 11.42 -1.54 -20.69
C THR A 242 10.48 -1.00 -21.74
N GLU A 243 9.17 -0.92 -21.50
CA GLU A 243 8.16 -0.30 -22.36
C GLU A 243 7.68 1.06 -21.82
N ARG A 244 8.12 1.45 -20.61
CA ARG A 244 7.81 2.75 -20.03
C ARG A 244 8.66 3.85 -20.65
N PRO A 245 8.21 5.11 -20.66
CA PRO A 245 9.04 6.24 -21.07
C PRO A 245 10.25 6.41 -20.15
N TYR A 246 11.40 6.71 -20.73
CA TYR A 246 12.62 7.06 -19.99
C TYR A 246 12.37 8.32 -19.14
N PRO A 247 12.66 8.31 -17.82
CA PRO A 247 12.38 9.46 -16.97
C PRO A 247 13.40 10.58 -17.18
N SER A 248 13.02 11.84 -16.97
CA SER A 248 13.93 12.98 -17.17
C SER A 248 15.09 13.01 -16.17
N THR A 249 14.91 12.41 -14.99
CA THR A 249 15.98 12.11 -14.03
C THR A 249 15.68 10.76 -13.34
N PRO A 250 16.68 10.05 -12.77
CA PRO A 250 16.41 8.80 -12.04
C PRO A 250 15.34 8.94 -10.95
N ASN A 251 15.30 10.08 -10.26
CA ASN A 251 14.33 10.38 -9.20
C ASN A 251 12.89 10.57 -9.71
N HIS A 252 12.71 10.87 -11.00
CA HIS A 252 11.39 11.07 -11.61
C HIS A 252 10.74 9.76 -12.08
N ARG A 253 11.41 8.62 -11.89
CA ARG A 253 10.81 7.32 -12.18
C ARG A 253 9.58 7.12 -11.30
N PRO A 254 8.43 6.69 -11.85
CA PRO A 254 7.24 6.46 -11.04
C PRO A 254 7.49 5.39 -9.98
N ALA A 255 6.63 5.34 -8.97
CA ALA A 255 6.61 4.24 -8.01
C ALA A 255 6.28 2.92 -8.72
N TYR A 256 5.31 2.94 -9.63
CA TYR A 256 4.92 1.81 -10.47
C TYR A 256 5.63 1.86 -11.82
N GLN A 257 6.52 0.91 -12.04
CA GLN A 257 7.49 0.90 -13.12
C GLN A 257 7.14 -0.09 -14.23
N GLY A 258 6.12 -0.94 -14.05
CA GLY A 258 5.88 -2.10 -14.92
C GLY A 258 6.56 -3.37 -14.40
N SER A 259 6.20 -4.51 -14.98
CA SER A 259 6.78 -5.80 -14.63
C SER A 259 8.29 -5.76 -14.81
N ASN A 260 9.01 -6.38 -13.88
CA ASN A 260 10.46 -6.30 -13.81
C ASN A 260 11.03 -7.50 -13.04
N PRO A 261 12.25 -7.95 -13.40
CA PRO A 261 12.80 -9.21 -12.89
C PRO A 261 12.96 -9.25 -11.36
N ILE A 262 13.09 -8.09 -10.71
CA ILE A 262 13.24 -8.01 -9.26
C ILE A 262 11.88 -8.17 -8.57
N SER A 263 10.85 -7.49 -9.07
CA SER A 263 9.48 -7.56 -8.52
C SER A 263 8.79 -8.89 -8.83
N ASP A 264 9.18 -9.53 -9.93
CA ASP A 264 8.63 -10.82 -10.35
C ASP A 264 8.95 -11.95 -9.36
N ILE A 265 10.10 -11.91 -8.68
CA ILE A 265 10.46 -12.86 -7.61
C ILE A 265 9.39 -12.86 -6.52
N TRP A 266 9.05 -11.66 -6.04
CA TRP A 266 8.07 -11.47 -4.97
C TRP A 266 6.64 -11.80 -5.42
N SER A 267 6.30 -11.39 -6.64
CA SER A 267 4.99 -11.66 -7.24
C SER A 267 4.77 -13.17 -7.41
N LEU A 268 5.76 -13.90 -7.94
CA LEU A 268 5.70 -15.36 -8.08
C LEU A 268 5.61 -16.07 -6.72
N HIS A 269 6.38 -15.62 -5.73
CA HIS A 269 6.27 -16.17 -4.38
C HIS A 269 4.86 -15.98 -3.81
N ALA A 270 4.30 -14.77 -3.90
CA ALA A 270 2.94 -14.49 -3.45
C ALA A 270 1.89 -15.35 -4.16
N LEU A 271 2.03 -15.59 -5.47
CA LEU A 271 1.15 -16.49 -6.24
C LEU A 271 1.22 -17.93 -5.70
N GLN A 272 2.44 -18.44 -5.47
CA GLN A 272 2.65 -19.80 -4.96
C GLN A 272 2.06 -19.98 -3.57
N GLN A 273 2.32 -19.04 -2.66
CA GLN A 273 1.76 -19.06 -1.30
C GLN A 273 0.23 -18.96 -1.32
N THR A 274 -0.32 -18.04 -2.11
CA THR A 274 -1.78 -17.85 -2.22
C THR A 274 -2.46 -19.11 -2.76
N ASN A 275 -1.89 -19.75 -3.78
CA ASN A 275 -2.42 -21.00 -4.32
C ASN A 275 -2.45 -22.13 -3.26
N LYS A 276 -1.40 -22.22 -2.43
CA LYS A 276 -1.26 -23.26 -1.41
C LYS A 276 -2.14 -23.00 -0.17
N PHE A 277 -2.23 -21.76 0.29
CA PHE A 277 -2.73 -21.46 1.64
C PHE A 277 -4.05 -20.69 1.70
N LEU A 278 -4.47 -19.96 0.66
CA LEU A 278 -5.66 -19.11 0.74
C LEU A 278 -6.92 -19.88 1.15
N ARG A 279 -7.16 -21.04 0.53
CA ARG A 279 -8.34 -21.86 0.84
C ARG A 279 -8.31 -22.38 2.28
N ARG A 280 -7.12 -22.72 2.79
CA ARG A 280 -6.93 -23.18 4.17
C ARG A 280 -7.20 -22.06 5.16
N ALA A 281 -6.57 -20.90 4.96
CA ALA A 281 -6.73 -19.72 5.81
C ALA A 281 -8.19 -19.25 5.91
N VAL A 282 -8.97 -19.38 4.83
CA VAL A 282 -10.39 -19.02 4.82
C VAL A 282 -11.27 -20.06 5.52
N ARG A 283 -10.98 -21.36 5.31
CA ARG A 283 -11.80 -22.46 5.85
C ARG A 283 -11.59 -22.68 7.34
N ASP A 284 -10.37 -22.48 7.80
CA ASP A 284 -9.97 -22.70 9.19
C ASP A 284 -9.26 -21.46 9.73
N VAL A 285 -9.91 -20.78 10.68
CA VAL A 285 -9.36 -19.59 11.35
C VAL A 285 -8.22 -19.98 12.29
N SER A 286 -8.20 -21.22 12.77
CA SER A 286 -7.18 -21.75 13.69
C SER A 286 -5.93 -22.28 12.97
N ASP A 287 -5.94 -22.36 11.63
CA ASP A 287 -4.78 -22.76 10.83
C ASP A 287 -3.73 -21.62 10.82
N VAL A 288 -2.93 -21.57 11.88
CA VAL A 288 -1.89 -20.56 12.09
C VAL A 288 -0.87 -20.59 10.96
N GLU A 289 -0.51 -21.77 10.42
CA GLU A 289 0.42 -21.88 9.29
C GLU A 289 -0.14 -21.16 8.06
N ALA A 290 -1.39 -21.45 7.69
CA ALA A 290 -2.02 -20.83 6.53
C ALA A 290 -2.23 -19.33 6.70
N ARG A 291 -2.60 -18.88 7.91
CA ARG A 291 -2.73 -17.44 8.24
C ARG A 291 -1.39 -16.71 8.17
N SER A 292 -0.34 -17.31 8.73
CA SER A 292 1.03 -16.79 8.67
C SER A 292 1.51 -16.69 7.21
N ALA A 293 1.31 -17.75 6.44
CA ALA A 293 1.74 -17.80 5.04
C ALA A 293 0.98 -16.78 4.18
N MET A 294 -0.32 -16.59 4.39
CA MET A 294 -1.09 -15.58 3.69
C MET A 294 -0.69 -14.15 4.07
N LEU A 295 -0.36 -13.90 5.34
CA LEU A 295 0.15 -12.60 5.77
C LEU A 295 1.49 -12.28 5.10
N LEU A 296 2.42 -13.23 5.10
CA LEU A 296 3.70 -13.06 4.40
C LEU A 296 3.52 -12.94 2.87
N ALA A 297 2.54 -13.67 2.29
CA ALA A 297 2.19 -13.54 0.88
C ALA A 297 1.66 -12.14 0.53
N SER A 298 0.88 -11.52 1.42
CA SER A 298 0.43 -10.13 1.29
C SER A 298 1.61 -9.17 1.27
N THR A 299 2.57 -9.32 2.19
CA THR A 299 3.80 -8.51 2.21
C THR A 299 4.63 -8.71 0.94
N ALA A 300 4.81 -9.96 0.49
CA ALA A 300 5.52 -10.26 -0.75
C ALA A 300 4.83 -9.64 -1.97
N ALA A 301 3.50 -9.78 -2.07
CA ALA A 301 2.73 -9.10 -3.12
C ALA A 301 2.95 -7.58 -3.05
N GLY A 302 2.88 -6.99 -1.86
CA GLY A 302 3.16 -5.58 -1.59
C GLY A 302 4.52 -5.11 -2.11
N ILE A 303 5.58 -5.88 -1.90
CA ILE A 303 6.92 -5.59 -2.41
C ILE A 303 6.93 -5.66 -3.95
N GLY A 304 6.28 -6.69 -4.53
CA GLY A 304 6.18 -6.86 -5.97
C GLY A 304 5.37 -5.75 -6.66
N PHE A 305 4.08 -5.63 -6.37
CA PHE A 305 3.21 -4.64 -6.99
C PHE A 305 3.56 -3.21 -6.56
N GLY A 306 4.15 -3.01 -5.37
CA GLY A 306 4.63 -1.71 -4.91
C GLY A 306 5.68 -1.07 -5.83
N ASN A 307 6.31 -1.87 -6.69
CA ASN A 307 7.31 -1.44 -7.67
C ASN A 307 6.87 -1.70 -9.12
N ALA A 308 6.16 -2.80 -9.39
CA ALA A 308 5.65 -3.08 -10.74
C ALA A 308 4.36 -2.35 -11.09
N GLY A 309 3.49 -2.13 -10.10
CA GLY A 309 2.13 -1.63 -10.25
C GLY A 309 1.10 -2.71 -10.49
N VAL A 310 -0.15 -2.27 -10.61
CA VAL A 310 -1.32 -3.07 -11.00
C VAL A 310 -1.92 -2.47 -12.28
N HIS A 311 -2.91 -3.13 -12.89
CA HIS A 311 -3.46 -2.67 -14.17
C HIS A 311 -4.99 -2.69 -14.20
N LEU A 312 -5.59 -3.33 -15.20
CA LEU A 312 -6.97 -3.12 -15.60
C LEU A 312 -7.95 -3.55 -14.51
N CYS A 313 -7.67 -4.62 -13.76
CA CYS A 313 -8.63 -5.13 -12.78
C CYS A 313 -8.72 -4.19 -11.58
N HIS A 314 -7.58 -3.69 -11.09
CA HIS A 314 -7.59 -2.62 -10.10
C HIS A 314 -8.19 -1.32 -10.64
N GLY A 315 -7.81 -0.88 -11.84
CA GLY A 315 -8.35 0.35 -12.44
C GLY A 315 -9.87 0.33 -12.63
N MET A 316 -10.44 -0.80 -13.03
CA MET A 316 -11.88 -1.00 -13.14
C MET A 316 -12.58 -1.16 -11.79
N SER A 317 -11.87 -1.62 -10.76
CA SER A 317 -12.45 -1.82 -9.43
C SER A 317 -12.80 -0.51 -8.73
N TYR A 318 -12.05 0.56 -9.01
CA TYR A 318 -12.18 1.84 -8.34
C TYR A 318 -13.55 2.51 -8.52
N PRO A 319 -14.11 2.65 -9.74
CA PRO A 319 -15.46 3.17 -9.91
C PRO A 319 -16.54 2.21 -9.38
N ILE A 320 -16.32 0.88 -9.45
CA ILE A 320 -17.30 -0.08 -8.93
C ILE A 320 -17.40 0.01 -7.40
N ALA A 321 -16.28 0.14 -6.69
CA ALA A 321 -16.22 0.24 -5.24
C ALA A 321 -16.88 1.53 -4.73
N SER A 322 -16.68 2.65 -5.43
CA SER A 322 -17.12 3.99 -5.02
C SER A 322 -18.54 4.36 -5.49
N GLN A 323 -19.14 3.58 -6.41
CA GLN A 323 -20.49 3.83 -6.94
C GLN A 323 -21.54 2.81 -6.47
N VAL A 324 -21.28 2.11 -5.36
CA VAL A 324 -22.25 1.18 -4.75
C VAL A 324 -23.47 1.97 -4.26
N ARG A 325 -24.65 1.73 -4.86
CA ARG A 325 -25.89 2.47 -4.56
C ARG A 325 -26.85 1.73 -3.62
N TRP A 326 -26.52 0.50 -3.23
CA TRP A 326 -27.35 -0.33 -2.37
C TRP A 326 -26.66 -0.63 -1.04
N LEU A 327 -27.46 -0.82 0.00
CA LEU A 327 -26.96 -1.12 1.34
C LEU A 327 -26.29 -2.50 1.35
N THR A 328 -24.96 -2.50 1.30
CA THR A 328 -24.16 -3.65 1.74
C THR A 328 -23.78 -3.39 3.20
N LYS A 329 -24.54 -3.98 4.13
CA LYS A 329 -24.11 -4.05 5.53
C LYS A 329 -23.26 -5.31 5.66
N HIS A 330 -22.00 -5.14 6.03
CA HIS A 330 -21.14 -6.25 6.42
C HIS A 330 -20.95 -6.14 7.94
N ASP A 331 -21.29 -7.19 8.69
CA ASP A 331 -21.16 -7.16 10.16
C ASP A 331 -19.70 -7.05 10.64
N TRP A 332 -18.74 -7.13 9.71
CA TRP A 332 -17.29 -7.08 9.90
C TRP A 332 -16.68 -5.71 9.55
N TYR A 333 -17.47 -4.72 9.13
CA TYR A 333 -17.01 -3.37 8.76
C TYR A 333 -17.93 -2.28 9.31
N ASN A 334 -17.37 -1.14 9.73
CA ASN A 334 -18.14 0.03 10.23
C ASN A 334 -18.70 0.92 9.10
N VAL A 335 -18.55 0.52 7.84
CA VAL A 335 -19.01 1.30 6.69
C VAL A 335 -20.24 0.65 6.06
N ARG A 336 -21.27 1.47 5.85
CA ARG A 336 -22.46 1.12 5.08
C ARG A 336 -22.22 1.46 3.61
N MET A 337 -22.71 0.63 2.69
CA MET A 337 -22.63 0.85 1.23
C MET A 337 -21.20 0.79 0.69
N PHE A 338 -20.51 -0.32 0.94
CA PHE A 338 -19.19 -0.61 0.38
C PHE A 338 -19.04 -2.09 -0.03
N VAL A 339 -18.20 -2.36 -1.03
CA VAL A 339 -17.86 -3.72 -1.48
C VAL A 339 -16.34 -3.92 -1.33
N PRO A 340 -15.86 -4.90 -0.52
CA PRO A 340 -14.45 -5.17 -0.28
C PRO A 340 -13.60 -5.13 -1.55
N THR A 341 -12.44 -4.47 -1.51
CA THR A 341 -11.58 -4.25 -2.69
C THR A 341 -11.33 -5.56 -3.43
N GLY A 342 -10.90 -6.63 -2.76
CA GLY A 342 -10.71 -7.93 -3.41
C GLY A 342 -11.99 -8.58 -3.99
N GLN A 343 -13.19 -8.24 -3.49
CA GLN A 343 -14.45 -8.66 -4.12
C GLN A 343 -14.68 -7.92 -5.44
N VAL A 344 -14.39 -6.62 -5.46
CA VAL A 344 -14.56 -5.79 -6.66
C VAL A 344 -13.51 -6.13 -7.71
N VAL A 345 -12.26 -6.29 -7.30
CA VAL A 345 -11.17 -6.70 -8.19
C VAL A 345 -11.47 -8.08 -8.78
N ARG A 346 -11.96 -9.04 -8.00
CA ARG A 346 -12.46 -10.33 -8.53
C ARG A 346 -13.56 -10.14 -9.58
N ALA A 347 -14.53 -9.25 -9.33
CA ALA A 347 -15.62 -9.01 -10.28
C ALA A 347 -15.11 -8.37 -11.58
N ALA A 348 -14.14 -7.45 -11.51
CA ALA A 348 -13.46 -6.88 -12.66
C ALA A 348 -12.69 -7.95 -13.44
N TRP A 349 -11.94 -8.81 -12.74
CA TRP A 349 -11.16 -9.90 -13.32
C TRP A 349 -12.03 -10.87 -14.12
N LEU A 350 -13.22 -11.21 -13.62
CA LEU A 350 -14.19 -12.06 -14.32
C LEU A 350 -14.74 -11.42 -15.60
N ARG A 351 -14.82 -10.08 -15.67
CA ARG A 351 -15.27 -9.34 -16.86
C ARG A 351 -14.18 -9.15 -17.90
N CYS A 352 -12.91 -9.09 -17.48
CA CYS A 352 -11.77 -8.97 -18.38
C CYS A 352 -11.41 -10.30 -19.08
N ARG A 353 -12.07 -11.42 -18.70
CA ARG A 353 -11.79 -12.74 -19.26
C ARG A 353 -12.09 -12.77 -20.77
N PRO A 354 -11.20 -13.34 -21.60
CA PRO A 354 -11.49 -13.55 -23.02
C PRO A 354 -12.81 -14.32 -23.21
N PRO A 355 -13.64 -13.96 -24.22
CA PRO A 355 -14.86 -14.69 -24.52
C PRO A 355 -14.56 -16.17 -24.82
N ASN A 356 -15.55 -17.03 -24.55
CA ASN A 356 -15.53 -18.47 -24.86
C ASN A 356 -14.44 -19.31 -24.17
N GLY A 357 -13.90 -18.84 -23.04
CA GLY A 357 -12.90 -19.61 -22.29
C GLY A 357 -11.54 -19.70 -22.99
N ALA A 358 -11.30 -18.83 -23.98
CA ALA A 358 -9.98 -18.71 -24.59
C ALA A 358 -8.93 -18.45 -23.50
N PRO A 359 -7.75 -19.08 -23.59
CA PRO A 359 -6.67 -18.80 -22.67
C PRO A 359 -6.35 -17.31 -22.74
N TRP A 360 -6.03 -16.72 -21.58
CA TRP A 360 -5.43 -15.39 -21.57
C TRP A 360 -4.22 -15.40 -22.52
N PRO A 361 -3.94 -14.30 -23.24
CA PRO A 361 -2.71 -14.16 -24.02
C PRO A 361 -1.51 -14.01 -23.05
N LEU A 362 -1.32 -15.01 -22.20
CA LEU A 362 -0.11 -15.28 -21.47
C LEU A 362 0.79 -15.99 -22.48
N SER A 363 1.57 -15.23 -23.24
CA SER A 363 2.82 -15.80 -23.73
C SER A 363 3.66 -16.03 -22.48
N CYS A 364 3.56 -17.23 -21.91
CA CYS A 364 4.31 -17.67 -20.75
C CYS A 364 5.80 -17.53 -21.06
N ARG A 365 6.39 -16.37 -20.75
CA ARG A 365 7.82 -16.29 -20.52
C ARG A 365 8.08 -17.15 -19.29
N HIS A 366 8.70 -18.32 -19.49
CA HIS A 366 9.19 -19.26 -18.46
C HIS A 366 8.25 -20.38 -17.95
N GLY A 367 7.20 -20.75 -18.68
CA GLY A 367 6.59 -22.09 -18.50
C GLY A 367 5.87 -22.39 -17.17
N ALA A 368 5.56 -21.40 -16.34
CA ALA A 368 4.91 -21.63 -15.04
C ALA A 368 3.65 -20.77 -14.87
N CYS A 369 2.47 -21.29 -15.25
CA CYS A 369 1.18 -21.08 -14.57
C CYS A 369 0.04 -21.72 -15.38
N SER A 370 -0.45 -22.88 -14.96
CA SER A 370 -1.84 -23.28 -15.23
C SER A 370 -2.63 -23.11 -13.93
N ILE A 371 -3.40 -22.03 -13.83
CA ILE A 371 -4.34 -21.80 -12.72
C ILE A 371 -5.74 -22.18 -13.22
N SER A 372 -6.14 -23.41 -12.93
CA SER A 372 -7.46 -23.95 -13.29
C SER A 372 -8.49 -23.57 -12.21
N PHE A 373 -9.33 -22.57 -12.49
CA PHE A 373 -10.54 -22.32 -11.70
C PHE A 373 -11.63 -23.31 -12.12
N HIS A 374 -11.68 -24.48 -11.48
CA HIS A 374 -12.83 -25.37 -11.64
C HIS A 374 -14.06 -24.77 -10.94
N ARG A 375 -15.18 -24.67 -11.67
CA ARG A 375 -16.51 -24.52 -11.08
C ARG A 375 -16.76 -25.77 -10.22
N SER A 376 -16.68 -25.66 -8.91
CA SER A 376 -17.41 -26.61 -8.06
C SER A 376 -18.91 -26.39 -8.31
N GLY A 377 -19.63 -27.47 -8.62
CA GLY A 377 -21.02 -27.44 -9.06
C GLY A 377 -22.00 -26.77 -8.08
N LYS A 378 -23.07 -26.24 -8.70
CA LYS A 378 -24.30 -25.57 -8.22
C LYS A 378 -24.87 -26.00 -6.84
N PRO A 379 -25.86 -25.24 -6.30
CA PRO A 379 -25.95 -23.79 -6.09
C PRO A 379 -25.51 -23.37 -4.69
#